data_AF-A0A916JMI0-F1
#
_entry.id   AF-A0A916JMI0-F1
#
_cell.length_a   1.000
_cell.length_b   1.000
_cell.length_c   1.000
_cell.angle_alpha   90.00
_cell.angle_beta   90.00
_cell.angle_gamma   90.00
#
_symmetry.space_group_name_H-M   'P 1'
#
loop_
_entity.id
_entity.type
_entity.pdbx_description
1 polymer ?
#
loop_
_entity_poly.entity_id
_entity_poly.type
_entity_poly.pdbx_seq_one_letter_code
_entity_poly.pdbx_strand_id
1 'polypeptide(L)'
;MVIKLSNIKNNKLYQPLVFAVKLIIFALAIYYLYTQFTHRNLDNLGDLVSEHLFQTQGILLFTGLVLLQFVNYGLENLKWRQTLPLLKESTFLRTQKAVYAGNAVAILTPDRLGTFIGRFTYIKEIPKTTITFSTFVGNYAQLVTTLLFALIGLILSWNFAIGFHYPEQLPINTLIIVMTIVCCMALFIFYQQKVLLELLRKLKWKYLNNLITKLEFLGDLTELRLHTILGIAILRYLVFIAQFHVALTLFGAEPELIWTAAFCGVLYLFSTLIPSPFMGNLGTREAIAVFLVIPFGLEETVIIASLFIWLINVVLPSIIGGIILLKK
;
A
#
# COMPACT_ATOMS: atom_id res chain seq x y z
N MET A 1 26.57 -27.93 -6.50
CA MET A 1 26.88 -27.41 -5.15
C MET A 1 25.73 -26.52 -4.71
N VAL A 2 24.62 -27.13 -4.29
CA VAL A 2 23.40 -26.43 -3.87
C VAL A 2 23.59 -26.07 -2.40
N ILE A 3 23.95 -24.82 -2.14
CA ILE A 3 24.06 -24.29 -0.79
C ILE A 3 22.70 -24.45 -0.12
N LYS A 4 22.68 -25.17 1.00
CA LYS A 4 21.54 -25.35 1.91
C LYS A 4 21.03 -23.98 2.41
N LEU A 5 20.15 -23.35 1.63
CA LEU A 5 19.36 -22.20 2.08
C LEU A 5 18.29 -22.58 3.13
N SER A 6 18.15 -23.88 3.45
CA SER A 6 17.24 -24.37 4.49
C SER A 6 17.64 -23.99 5.93
N ASN A 7 18.89 -23.53 6.15
CA ASN A 7 19.37 -23.16 7.49
C ASN A 7 19.22 -21.67 7.82
N ILE A 8 18.86 -20.80 6.87
CA ILE A 8 18.73 -19.35 7.15
C ILE A 8 17.42 -19.04 7.88
N LYS A 9 16.35 -19.82 7.66
CA LYS A 9 15.04 -19.58 8.29
C LYS A 9 14.93 -20.02 9.76
N ASN A 10 15.86 -20.84 10.25
CA ASN A 10 15.89 -21.29 11.65
C ASN A 10 16.96 -20.58 12.52
N ASN A 11 17.69 -19.61 11.95
CA ASN A 11 18.62 -18.82 12.74
C ASN A 11 17.84 -17.79 13.55
N LYS A 12 17.83 -17.97 14.87
CA LYS A 12 17.37 -16.95 15.86
C LYS A 12 18.00 -15.56 15.63
N LEU A 13 19.07 -15.45 14.83
CA LEU A 13 19.73 -14.20 14.43
C LEU A 13 19.10 -13.48 13.20
N TYR A 14 18.40 -14.16 12.30
CA TYR A 14 17.92 -13.54 11.05
C TYR A 14 16.76 -12.56 11.31
N GLN A 15 15.80 -12.96 12.14
CA GLN A 15 14.67 -12.11 12.53
C GLN A 15 15.12 -10.81 13.24
N PRO A 16 16.01 -10.83 14.25
CA PRO A 16 16.49 -9.61 14.88
C PRO A 16 17.37 -8.77 13.94
N LEU A 17 18.13 -9.38 13.01
CA LEU A 17 18.89 -8.62 12.01
C LEU A 17 17.97 -7.85 11.06
N VAL A 18 16.97 -8.51 10.48
CA VAL A 18 15.99 -7.85 9.59
C VAL A 18 15.23 -6.76 10.35
N PHE A 19 14.89 -7.02 11.61
CA PHE A 19 14.28 -6.03 12.49
C PHE A 19 15.19 -4.82 12.74
N ALA A 20 16.47 -5.04 13.04
CA ALA A 20 17.45 -3.99 13.23
C ALA A 20 17.63 -3.15 11.97
N VAL A 21 17.72 -3.77 10.78
CA VAL A 21 17.80 -3.06 9.50
C VAL A 21 16.57 -2.16 9.29
N LYS A 22 15.34 -2.68 9.55
CA LYS A 22 14.12 -1.87 9.47
C LYS A 22 14.16 -0.68 10.43
N LEU A 23 14.64 -0.89 11.66
CA LEU A 23 14.76 0.17 12.67
C LEU A 23 15.80 1.24 12.27
N ILE A 24 16.92 0.82 11.67
CA ILE A 24 17.95 1.75 11.16
C ILE A 24 17.38 2.59 10.02
N ILE A 25 16.70 1.97 9.05
CA ILE A 25 16.04 2.69 7.94
C ILE A 25 15.02 3.69 8.49
N PHE A 26 14.24 3.31 9.49
CA PHE A 26 13.33 4.22 10.17
C PHE A 26 14.04 5.41 10.78
N ALA A 27 15.08 5.15 11.59
CA ALA A 27 15.85 6.19 12.27
C ALA A 27 16.50 7.15 11.27
N LEU A 28 17.02 6.63 10.15
CA LEU A 28 17.57 7.44 9.05
C LEU A 28 16.49 8.29 8.39
N ALA A 29 15.29 7.76 8.15
CA ALA A 29 14.18 8.52 7.59
C ALA A 29 13.72 9.64 8.53
N ILE A 30 13.60 9.36 9.83
CA ILE A 30 13.28 10.37 10.85
C ILE A 30 14.39 11.41 10.97
N TYR A 31 15.65 10.99 10.95
CA TYR A 31 16.79 11.92 10.95
C TYR A 31 16.80 12.80 9.72
N TYR A 32 16.57 12.25 8.53
CA TYR A 32 16.45 13.02 7.29
C TYR A 32 15.30 14.01 7.33
N LEU A 33 14.14 13.61 7.84
CA LEU A 33 13.04 14.55 8.06
C LEU A 33 13.44 15.64 9.05
N TYR A 34 14.09 15.28 10.16
CA TYR A 34 14.58 16.24 11.16
C TYR A 34 15.59 17.24 10.58
N THR A 35 16.51 16.81 9.72
CA THR A 35 17.44 17.74 9.06
C THR A 35 16.70 18.70 8.11
N GLN A 36 15.69 18.21 7.40
CA GLN A 36 14.82 19.07 6.59
C GLN A 36 13.99 20.04 7.44
N PHE A 37 13.48 19.60 8.60
CA PHE A 37 12.75 20.45 9.55
C PHE A 37 13.64 21.56 10.14
N THR A 38 14.86 21.21 10.57
CA THR A 38 15.77 22.14 11.25
C THR A 38 16.48 23.11 10.32
N HIS A 39 16.82 22.71 9.09
CA HIS A 39 17.47 23.61 8.14
C HIS A 39 16.52 24.65 7.56
N ARG A 40 15.20 24.45 7.68
CA ARG A 40 14.19 25.27 7.01
C ARG A 40 13.25 26.04 7.95
N ASN A 41 13.50 26.02 9.27
CA ASN A 41 12.65 26.69 10.29
C ASN A 41 11.15 26.39 10.11
N LEU A 42 10.81 25.10 10.07
CA LEU A 42 9.43 24.61 9.96
C LEU A 42 8.63 24.75 11.27
N ASP A 43 8.89 25.79 12.06
CA ASP A 43 8.14 26.12 13.28
C ASP A 43 6.66 26.45 12.97
N ASN A 44 6.35 26.74 11.70
CA ASN A 44 5.04 27.20 11.23
C ASN A 44 4.14 26.10 10.63
N LEU A 45 4.45 24.80 10.77
CA LEU A 45 3.53 23.74 10.29
C LEU A 45 2.14 23.84 10.93
N GLY A 46 2.10 24.22 12.21
CA GLY A 46 0.86 24.49 12.93
C GLY A 46 0.08 25.66 12.31
N ASP A 47 0.80 26.70 11.92
CA ASP A 47 0.21 27.86 11.25
C ASP A 47 -0.32 27.48 9.88
N LEU A 48 0.44 26.74 9.07
CA LEU A 48 0.02 26.28 7.73
C LEU A 48 -1.25 25.41 7.79
N VAL A 49 -1.32 24.50 8.77
CA VAL A 49 -2.54 23.71 9.03
C VAL A 49 -3.69 24.63 9.44
N SER A 50 -3.46 25.56 10.37
CA SER A 50 -4.53 26.44 10.87
C SER A 50 -5.05 27.39 9.80
N GLU A 51 -4.15 27.93 8.98
CA GLU A 51 -4.44 28.88 7.92
C GLU A 51 -5.31 28.26 6.83
N HIS A 52 -5.02 27.01 6.45
CA HIS A 52 -5.72 26.38 5.33
C HIS A 52 -6.90 25.51 5.76
N LEU A 53 -6.79 24.76 6.87
CA LEU A 53 -7.81 23.77 7.26
C LEU A 53 -9.10 24.43 7.76
N PHE A 54 -9.00 25.56 8.47
CA PHE A 54 -10.16 26.21 9.09
C PHE A 54 -10.90 27.19 8.16
N GLN A 55 -10.42 27.38 6.93
CA GLN A 55 -11.17 28.08 5.90
C GLN A 55 -12.34 27.22 5.39
N THR A 56 -13.41 27.84 4.89
CA THR A 56 -14.58 27.12 4.35
C THR A 56 -14.19 26.11 3.26
N GLN A 57 -13.29 26.50 2.36
CA GLN A 57 -12.76 25.61 1.31
C GLN A 57 -11.92 24.48 1.91
N GLY A 58 -11.11 24.76 2.93
CA GLY A 58 -10.32 23.76 3.64
C GLY A 58 -11.17 22.69 4.31
N ILE A 59 -12.25 23.09 5.01
CA ILE A 59 -13.20 22.17 5.63
C ILE A 59 -13.87 21.28 4.58
N LEU A 60 -14.25 21.84 3.43
CA LEU A 60 -14.84 21.08 2.32
C LEU A 60 -13.87 20.03 1.76
N LEU A 61 -12.63 20.44 1.47
CA LEU A 61 -11.58 19.55 0.96
C LEU A 61 -11.24 18.44 1.96
N PHE A 62 -11.08 18.78 3.24
CA PHE A 62 -10.83 17.82 4.32
C PHE A 62 -11.99 16.82 4.46
N THR A 63 -13.23 17.31 4.41
CA THR A 63 -14.43 16.44 4.44
C THR A 63 -14.43 15.49 3.23
N GLY A 64 -14.13 16.00 2.03
CA GLY A 64 -13.97 15.18 0.83
C GLY A 64 -12.91 14.09 1.00
N LEU A 65 -11.76 14.43 1.61
CA LEU A 65 -10.67 13.49 1.86
C LEU A 65 -11.08 12.37 2.83
N VAL A 66 -11.83 12.70 3.88
CA VAL A 66 -12.41 11.73 4.83
C VAL A 66 -13.48 10.86 4.16
N LEU A 67 -14.33 11.41 3.30
CA LEU A 67 -15.35 10.62 2.57
C LEU A 67 -14.70 9.64 1.58
N LEU A 68 -13.67 10.08 0.86
CA LEU A 68 -12.92 9.22 -0.05
C LEU A 68 -12.30 8.01 0.65
N GLN A 69 -11.98 8.11 1.93
CA GLN A 69 -11.48 6.99 2.71
C GLN A 69 -12.54 5.90 2.91
N PHE A 70 -13.81 6.26 3.12
CA PHE A 70 -14.90 5.27 3.20
C PHE A 70 -15.16 4.61 1.84
N VAL A 71 -15.08 5.38 0.75
CA VAL A 71 -15.13 4.85 -0.62
C VAL A 71 -14.00 3.84 -0.81
N ASN A 72 -12.77 4.22 -0.43
CA ASN A 72 -11.60 3.37 -0.54
C ASN A 72 -11.83 2.06 0.23
N TYR A 73 -12.11 2.09 1.54
CA TYR A 73 -12.32 0.86 2.32
C TYR A 73 -13.55 0.04 1.91
N GLY A 74 -14.58 0.68 1.34
CA GLY A 74 -15.69 -0.01 0.69
C GLY A 74 -15.23 -0.82 -0.52
N LEU A 75 -14.40 -0.22 -1.37
CA LEU A 75 -13.77 -0.92 -2.50
C LEU A 75 -12.82 -2.04 -2.04
N GLU A 76 -12.10 -1.91 -0.91
CA GLU A 76 -11.30 -3.02 -0.35
C GLU A 76 -12.18 -4.22 -0.04
N ASN A 77 -13.31 -3.97 0.62
CA ASN A 77 -14.25 -5.03 0.97
C ASN A 77 -14.88 -5.66 -0.28
N LEU A 78 -15.28 -4.86 -1.27
CA LEU A 78 -15.79 -5.37 -2.55
C LEU A 78 -14.75 -6.25 -3.24
N LYS A 79 -13.50 -5.78 -3.37
CA LYS A 79 -12.39 -6.54 -3.94
C LYS A 79 -12.22 -7.87 -3.21
N TRP A 80 -12.16 -7.85 -1.88
CA TRP A 80 -11.98 -9.05 -1.08
C TRP A 80 -13.13 -10.05 -1.23
N ARG A 81 -14.39 -9.59 -1.28
CA ARG A 81 -15.55 -10.45 -1.57
C ARG A 81 -15.50 -11.10 -2.96
N GLN A 82 -14.78 -10.52 -3.93
CA GLN A 82 -14.58 -11.14 -5.24
C GLN A 82 -13.50 -12.23 -5.23
N THR A 83 -12.52 -12.15 -4.32
CA THR A 83 -11.46 -13.17 -4.24
C THR A 83 -11.92 -14.47 -3.60
N LEU A 84 -13.04 -14.47 -2.88
CA LEU A 84 -13.62 -15.66 -2.27
C LEU A 84 -15.16 -15.63 -2.28
N PRO A 85 -15.81 -16.40 -3.16
CA PRO A 85 -17.27 -16.39 -3.31
C PRO A 85 -18.04 -16.71 -2.04
N LEU A 86 -17.52 -17.57 -1.16
CA LEU A 86 -18.14 -17.90 0.14
C LEU A 86 -18.35 -16.66 1.02
N LEU A 87 -17.55 -15.59 0.84
CA LEU A 87 -17.77 -14.32 1.54
C LEU A 87 -19.05 -13.60 1.10
N LYS A 88 -19.63 -13.96 -0.06
CA LYS A 88 -20.87 -13.36 -0.55
C LYS A 88 -22.10 -13.80 0.23
N GLU A 89 -22.04 -14.97 0.87
CA GLU A 89 -23.09 -15.46 1.78
C GLU A 89 -23.17 -14.58 3.06
N SER A 90 -22.07 -13.91 3.41
CA SER A 90 -22.06 -12.90 4.47
C SER A 90 -22.56 -11.54 3.98
N THR A 91 -23.24 -10.79 4.83
CA THR A 91 -23.69 -9.42 4.52
C THR A 91 -22.49 -8.49 4.25
N PHE A 92 -22.68 -7.47 3.41
CA PHE A 92 -21.64 -6.49 3.11
C PHE A 92 -21.05 -5.86 4.37
N LEU A 93 -21.92 -5.48 5.32
CA LEU A 93 -21.52 -4.88 6.58
C LEU A 93 -20.67 -5.82 7.43
N ARG A 94 -20.98 -7.13 7.44
CA ARG A 94 -20.20 -8.12 8.18
C ARG A 94 -18.78 -8.23 7.62
N THR A 95 -18.62 -8.31 6.31
CA THR A 95 -17.29 -8.37 5.68
C THR A 95 -16.55 -7.04 5.78
N GLN A 96 -17.26 -5.91 5.76
CA GLN A 96 -16.69 -4.58 6.00
C GLN A 96 -16.11 -4.47 7.42
N LYS A 97 -16.86 -4.91 8.45
CA LYS A 97 -16.37 -4.98 9.84
C LYS A 97 -15.13 -5.85 9.95
N ALA A 98 -15.08 -6.98 9.24
CA ALA A 98 -13.91 -7.85 9.18
C ALA A 98 -12.68 -7.14 8.56
N VAL A 99 -12.87 -6.34 7.51
CA VAL A 99 -11.80 -5.54 6.88
C VAL A 99 -11.25 -4.49 7.85
N TYR A 100 -12.13 -3.73 8.53
CA TYR A 100 -11.71 -2.74 9.52
C TYR A 100 -11.01 -3.39 10.72
N ALA A 101 -11.56 -4.48 11.27
CA ALA A 101 -10.92 -5.24 12.33
C ALA A 101 -9.54 -5.75 11.92
N GLY A 102 -9.40 -6.23 10.67
CA GLY A 102 -8.11 -6.58 10.07
C GLY A 102 -7.12 -5.42 10.14
N ASN A 103 -7.56 -4.22 9.75
CA ASN A 103 -6.70 -3.04 9.77
C ASN A 103 -6.27 -2.62 11.18
N ALA A 104 -7.17 -2.72 12.16
CA ALA A 104 -6.86 -2.41 13.56
C ALA A 104 -5.78 -3.32 14.15
N VAL A 105 -5.76 -4.61 13.79
CA VAL A 105 -4.67 -5.50 14.20
C VAL A 105 -3.43 -5.24 13.34
N ALA A 106 -3.61 -4.92 12.05
CA ALA A 106 -2.52 -4.70 11.11
C ALA A 106 -1.56 -3.57 11.53
N ILE A 107 -2.09 -2.47 12.08
CA ILE A 107 -1.27 -1.32 12.49
C ILE A 107 -0.27 -1.67 13.61
N LEU A 108 -0.61 -2.66 14.44
CA LEU A 108 0.22 -3.14 15.56
C LEU A 108 1.18 -4.28 15.17
N THR A 109 1.07 -4.80 13.94
CA THR A 109 1.85 -5.96 13.49
C THR A 109 2.87 -5.58 12.42
N PRO A 110 4.05 -6.24 12.39
CA PRO A 110 5.00 -6.10 11.30
C PRO A 110 4.36 -6.44 9.95
N ASP A 111 4.70 -5.69 8.91
CA ASP A 111 4.26 -5.91 7.51
C ASP A 111 2.74 -6.09 7.36
N ARG A 112 1.96 -5.51 8.28
CA ARG A 112 0.50 -5.58 8.33
C ARG A 112 -0.06 -7.01 8.36
N LEU A 113 0.68 -7.98 8.91
CA LEU A 113 0.24 -9.37 9.06
C LEU A 113 -1.07 -9.51 9.87
N GLY A 114 -1.37 -8.54 10.73
CA GLY A 114 -2.63 -8.45 11.48
C GLY A 114 -3.88 -8.33 10.62
N THR A 115 -3.74 -7.95 9.33
CA THR A 115 -4.86 -7.89 8.37
C THR A 115 -5.57 -9.24 8.27
N PHE A 116 -4.80 -10.33 8.27
CA PHE A 116 -5.36 -11.68 8.24
C PHE A 116 -6.05 -12.01 9.57
N ILE A 117 -5.43 -11.60 10.68
CA ILE A 117 -5.90 -11.87 12.04
C ILE A 117 -7.27 -11.29 12.30
N GLY A 118 -7.44 -9.99 12.07
CA GLY A 118 -8.72 -9.35 12.33
C GLY A 118 -9.85 -9.89 11.44
N ARG A 119 -9.57 -10.30 10.19
CA ARG A 119 -10.59 -10.83 9.27
C ARG A 119 -11.20 -12.16 9.74
N PHE A 120 -10.39 -13.11 10.23
CA PHE A 120 -10.93 -14.39 10.72
C PHE A 120 -11.65 -14.28 12.07
N THR A 121 -11.47 -13.18 12.82
CA THR A 121 -12.28 -13.01 14.04
C THR A 121 -13.76 -12.94 13.64
N TYR A 122 -14.12 -12.19 12.59
CA TYR A 122 -15.49 -11.93 12.17
C TYR A 122 -16.08 -12.98 11.22
N ILE A 123 -15.25 -13.66 10.45
CA ILE A 123 -15.65 -14.74 9.54
C ILE A 123 -15.10 -16.04 10.12
N LYS A 124 -15.94 -16.78 10.85
CA LYS A 124 -15.56 -18.02 11.56
C LYS A 124 -15.93 -19.27 10.76
N GLU A 125 -16.89 -19.14 9.86
CA GLU A 125 -17.47 -20.20 9.05
C GLU A 125 -16.52 -20.65 7.94
N ILE A 126 -15.58 -19.79 7.55
CA ILE A 126 -14.59 -20.07 6.52
C ILE A 126 -13.26 -20.42 7.19
N PRO A 127 -12.56 -21.49 6.75
CA PRO A 127 -11.23 -21.83 7.26
C PRO A 127 -10.26 -20.64 7.20
N LYS A 128 -9.49 -20.43 8.28
CA LYS A 128 -8.52 -19.33 8.40
C LYS A 128 -7.54 -19.28 7.22
N THR A 129 -7.10 -20.45 6.75
CA THR A 129 -6.18 -20.56 5.60
C THR A 129 -6.79 -19.99 4.32
N THR A 130 -8.07 -20.27 4.05
CA THR A 130 -8.78 -19.77 2.88
C THR A 130 -8.94 -18.25 2.94
N ILE A 131 -9.28 -17.69 4.11
CA ILE A 131 -9.33 -16.24 4.35
C ILE A 131 -7.95 -15.60 4.10
N THR A 132 -6.88 -16.23 4.58
CA THR A 132 -5.51 -15.73 4.40
C THR A 132 -5.14 -15.66 2.93
N PHE A 133 -5.36 -16.73 2.16
CA PHE A 133 -5.02 -16.75 0.74
C PHE A 133 -5.92 -15.84 -0.10
N SER A 134 -7.22 -15.77 0.21
CA SER A 134 -8.16 -14.82 -0.39
C SER A 134 -7.71 -13.36 -0.18
N THR A 135 -7.22 -13.05 1.03
CA THR A 135 -6.66 -11.73 1.34
C THR A 135 -5.35 -11.50 0.60
N PHE A 136 -4.49 -12.52 0.49
CA PHE A 136 -3.25 -12.45 -0.26
C PHE A 136 -3.48 -12.12 -1.74
N VAL A 137 -4.45 -12.76 -2.40
CA VAL A 137 -4.83 -12.44 -3.79
C VAL A 137 -5.26 -10.98 -3.93
N GLY A 138 -6.09 -10.49 -3.00
CA GLY A 138 -6.55 -9.10 -3.02
C GLY A 138 -5.42 -8.09 -2.79
N ASN A 139 -4.45 -8.43 -1.94
CA ASN A 139 -3.24 -7.63 -1.72
C ASN A 139 -2.31 -7.69 -2.94
N TYR A 140 -2.19 -8.85 -3.57
CA TYR A 140 -1.38 -9.02 -4.77
C TYR A 140 -1.95 -8.24 -5.96
N ALA A 141 -3.27 -8.23 -6.15
CA ALA A 141 -3.92 -7.36 -7.13
C ALA A 141 -3.63 -5.86 -6.88
N GLN A 142 -3.60 -5.46 -5.60
CA GLN A 142 -3.23 -4.09 -5.23
C GLN A 142 -1.77 -3.80 -5.57
N LEU A 143 -0.85 -4.73 -5.29
CA LEU A 143 0.56 -4.60 -5.63
C LEU A 143 0.76 -4.48 -7.15
N VAL A 144 0.12 -5.35 -7.94
CA VAL A 144 0.15 -5.28 -9.40
C VAL A 144 -0.32 -3.89 -9.88
N THR A 145 -1.42 -3.40 -9.32
CA THR A 145 -1.92 -2.05 -9.63
C THR A 145 -0.88 -0.97 -9.28
N THR A 146 -0.28 -1.04 -8.10
CA THR A 146 0.77 -0.10 -7.68
C THR A 146 1.96 -0.10 -8.64
N LEU A 147 2.41 -1.28 -9.09
CA LEU A 147 3.51 -1.40 -10.05
C LEU A 147 3.13 -0.81 -11.42
N LEU A 148 1.91 -1.03 -11.88
CA LEU A 148 1.39 -0.44 -13.12
C LEU A 148 1.37 1.08 -13.04
N PHE A 149 0.84 1.65 -11.96
CA PHE A 149 0.81 3.10 -11.77
C PHE A 149 2.20 3.70 -11.50
N ALA A 150 3.14 2.94 -10.93
CA ALA A 150 4.54 3.33 -10.86
C ALA A 150 5.16 3.45 -12.25
N LEU A 151 4.93 2.47 -13.13
CA LEU A 151 5.37 2.55 -14.51
C LEU A 151 4.73 3.72 -15.26
N ILE A 152 3.41 3.92 -15.12
CA ILE A 152 2.70 5.07 -15.68
C ILE A 152 3.31 6.38 -15.15
N GLY A 153 3.58 6.48 -13.85
CA GLY A 153 4.14 7.70 -13.26
C GLY A 153 5.54 8.03 -13.75
N LEU A 154 6.40 7.03 -13.97
CA LEU A 154 7.70 7.21 -14.61
C LEU A 154 7.54 7.68 -16.07
N ILE A 155 6.62 7.09 -16.83
CA ILE A 155 6.34 7.49 -18.22
C ILE A 155 5.80 8.92 -18.28
N LEU A 156 4.89 9.31 -17.38
CA LEU A 156 4.36 10.66 -17.30
C LEU A 156 5.47 11.66 -16.93
N SER A 157 6.31 11.33 -15.94
CA SER A 157 7.43 12.19 -15.56
C SER A 157 8.41 12.40 -16.72
N TRP A 158 8.72 11.34 -17.47
CA TRP A 158 9.54 11.45 -18.67
C TRP A 158 8.89 12.29 -19.78
N ASN A 159 7.65 11.96 -20.17
CA ASN A 159 6.98 12.56 -21.32
C ASN A 159 6.63 14.04 -21.10
N PHE A 160 6.27 14.41 -19.87
CA PHE A 160 5.94 15.80 -19.51
C PHE A 160 7.12 16.55 -18.90
N ALA A 161 8.32 15.97 -18.91
CA ALA A 161 9.53 16.54 -18.32
C ALA A 161 9.32 17.01 -16.86
N ILE A 162 8.56 16.24 -16.07
CA ILE A 162 8.32 16.55 -14.66
C ILE A 162 9.62 16.27 -13.91
N GLY A 163 10.31 17.34 -13.49
CA GLY A 163 11.62 17.33 -12.86
C GLY A 163 11.64 16.78 -11.43
N PHE A 164 11.07 15.61 -11.18
CA PHE A 164 11.27 14.91 -9.91
C PHE A 164 12.75 14.62 -9.68
N HIS A 165 13.17 14.69 -8.42
CA HIS A 165 14.54 14.35 -8.07
C HIS A 165 14.69 12.82 -7.92
N TYR A 166 15.55 12.24 -8.75
CA TYR A 166 15.86 10.80 -8.75
C TYR A 166 17.27 10.56 -8.19
N PRO A 167 17.55 9.38 -7.62
CA PRO A 167 18.92 9.00 -7.30
C PRO A 167 19.79 9.01 -8.56
N GLU A 168 20.96 9.64 -8.52
CA GLU A 168 21.85 9.82 -9.68
C GLU A 168 22.22 8.50 -10.38
N GLN A 169 22.29 7.41 -9.62
CA GLN A 169 22.65 6.07 -10.11
C GLN A 169 21.49 5.35 -10.82
N LEU A 170 20.27 5.89 -10.79
CA LEU A 170 19.05 5.27 -11.32
C LEU A 170 18.38 6.20 -12.33
N PRO A 171 18.90 6.26 -13.58
CA PRO A 171 18.30 7.10 -14.59
C PRO A 171 16.90 6.56 -14.95
N ILE A 172 15.98 7.48 -15.19
CA ILE A 172 14.54 7.21 -15.36
C ILE A 172 14.23 6.25 -16.52
N ASN A 173 14.99 6.29 -17.60
CA ASN A 173 14.90 5.36 -18.73
C ASN A 173 15.22 3.90 -18.31
N THR A 174 16.25 3.69 -17.49
CA THR A 174 16.53 2.36 -16.91
C THR A 174 15.40 1.91 -15.99
N LEU A 175 14.87 2.82 -15.15
CA LEU A 175 13.73 2.51 -14.29
C LEU A 175 12.49 2.08 -15.10
N ILE A 176 12.16 2.76 -16.20
CA ILE A 176 11.04 2.40 -17.08
C ILE A 176 11.21 0.99 -17.66
N ILE A 177 12.40 0.64 -18.14
CA ILE A 177 12.68 -0.69 -18.71
C ILE A 177 12.51 -1.78 -17.65
N VAL A 178 13.15 -1.61 -16.49
CA VAL A 178 13.07 -2.57 -15.38
C VAL A 178 11.62 -2.72 -14.91
N MET A 179 10.91 -1.60 -14.73
CA MET A 179 9.52 -1.62 -14.29
C MET A 179 8.58 -2.24 -15.31
N THR A 180 8.86 -2.13 -16.60
CA THR A 180 8.11 -2.83 -17.65
C THR A 180 8.23 -4.34 -17.49
N ILE A 181 9.44 -4.85 -17.30
CA ILE A 181 9.68 -6.30 -17.09
C ILE A 181 8.98 -6.77 -15.80
N VAL A 182 9.12 -6.01 -14.71
CA VAL A 182 8.48 -6.33 -13.41
C VAL A 182 6.95 -6.33 -13.54
N CYS A 183 6.36 -5.37 -14.24
CA CYS A 183 4.92 -5.32 -14.49
C CYS A 183 4.44 -6.52 -15.31
N CYS A 184 5.13 -6.87 -16.40
CA CYS A 184 4.81 -8.04 -17.21
C CYS A 184 4.86 -9.32 -16.37
N MET A 185 5.90 -9.49 -15.55
CA MET A 185 6.02 -10.65 -14.66
C MET A 185 4.89 -10.67 -13.60
N ALA A 186 4.58 -9.53 -13.00
CA ALA A 186 3.53 -9.45 -11.97
C ALA A 186 2.14 -9.73 -12.55
N LEU A 187 1.83 -9.22 -13.74
CA LEU A 187 0.59 -9.53 -14.46
C LEU A 187 0.52 -11.00 -14.86
N PHE A 188 1.63 -11.57 -15.36
CA PHE A 188 1.69 -12.98 -15.71
C PHE A 188 1.36 -13.86 -14.49
N ILE A 189 2.00 -13.61 -13.34
CA ILE A 189 1.72 -14.35 -12.10
C ILE A 189 0.27 -14.15 -11.64
N PHE A 190 -0.30 -12.96 -11.80
CA PHE A 190 -1.67 -12.67 -11.38
C PHE A 190 -2.73 -13.42 -12.19
N TYR A 191 -2.58 -13.47 -13.52
CA TYR A 191 -3.52 -14.13 -14.42
C TYR A 191 -3.26 -15.63 -14.57
N GLN A 192 -2.00 -16.07 -14.56
CA GLN A 192 -1.62 -17.46 -14.80
C GLN A 192 -1.48 -18.27 -13.51
N GLN A 193 -2.51 -18.20 -12.64
CA GLN A 193 -2.50 -18.85 -11.33
C GLN A 193 -2.39 -20.38 -11.44
N LYS A 194 -3.02 -20.98 -12.46
CA LYS A 194 -2.95 -22.43 -12.72
C LYS A 194 -1.54 -22.88 -13.09
N VAL A 195 -0.92 -22.17 -14.04
CA VAL A 195 0.47 -22.43 -14.46
C VAL A 195 1.42 -22.30 -13.27
N LEU A 196 1.24 -21.29 -12.43
CA LEU A 196 2.03 -21.12 -11.22
C LEU A 196 1.87 -22.30 -10.26
N LEU A 197 0.64 -22.74 -9.99
CA LEU A 197 0.38 -23.90 -9.12
C LEU A 197 1.03 -25.18 -9.68
N GLU A 198 0.99 -25.38 -11.00
CA GLU A 198 1.64 -26.52 -11.65
C GLU A 198 3.17 -26.46 -11.57
N LEU A 199 3.78 -25.29 -11.80
CA LEU A 199 5.22 -25.08 -11.64
C LEU A 199 5.67 -25.36 -10.20
N LEU A 200 4.88 -24.91 -9.22
CA LEU A 200 5.13 -25.16 -7.80
C LEU A 200 4.99 -26.66 -7.46
N ARG A 201 4.01 -27.37 -8.03
CA ARG A 201 3.88 -28.84 -7.89
C ARG A 201 5.11 -29.58 -8.42
N LYS A 202 5.68 -29.13 -9.54
CA LYS A 202 6.88 -29.74 -10.15
C LYS A 202 8.14 -29.59 -9.28
N LEU A 203 8.19 -28.61 -8.36
CA LEU A 203 9.32 -28.43 -7.45
C LEU A 203 9.49 -29.56 -6.42
N LYS A 204 8.51 -30.50 -6.29
CA LYS A 204 8.52 -31.69 -5.41
C LYS A 204 8.94 -31.42 -3.95
N TRP A 205 8.69 -30.22 -3.45
CA TRP A 205 9.07 -29.85 -2.08
C TRP A 205 7.96 -30.26 -1.09
N LYS A 206 8.28 -31.12 -0.11
CA LYS A 206 7.33 -31.71 0.85
C LYS A 206 6.40 -30.69 1.55
N TYR A 207 6.90 -29.48 1.83
CA TYR A 207 6.12 -28.41 2.47
C TYR A 207 5.21 -27.65 1.49
N LEU A 208 5.53 -27.65 0.19
CA LEU A 208 4.72 -26.99 -0.85
C LEU A 208 3.42 -27.76 -1.10
N ASN A 209 3.45 -29.09 -1.09
CA ASN A 209 2.26 -29.89 -1.41
C ASN A 209 1.07 -29.55 -0.49
N ASN A 210 1.30 -29.40 0.82
CA ASN A 210 0.25 -29.05 1.78
C ASN A 210 -0.25 -27.60 1.65
N LEU A 211 0.57 -26.70 1.08
CA LEU A 211 0.17 -25.34 0.71
C LEU A 211 -0.65 -25.34 -0.58
N ILE A 212 -0.22 -26.11 -1.58
CA ILE A 212 -0.85 -26.21 -2.88
C ILE A 212 -2.29 -26.72 -2.76
N THR A 213 -2.55 -27.75 -1.95
CA THR A 213 -3.92 -28.25 -1.72
C THR A 213 -4.84 -27.17 -1.12
N LYS A 214 -4.30 -26.29 -0.28
CA LYS A 214 -5.04 -25.16 0.31
C LYS A 214 -5.23 -23.99 -0.67
N LEU A 215 -4.49 -23.99 -1.77
CA LEU A 215 -4.55 -22.98 -2.84
C LEU A 215 -5.39 -23.43 -4.03
N GLU A 216 -5.93 -24.66 -4.04
CA GLU A 216 -6.68 -25.19 -5.18
C GLU A 216 -7.90 -24.33 -5.53
N PHE A 217 -8.54 -23.71 -4.54
CA PHE A 217 -9.64 -22.77 -4.77
C PHE A 217 -9.24 -21.53 -5.60
N LEU A 218 -7.95 -21.19 -5.67
CA LEU A 218 -7.45 -20.13 -6.56
C LEU A 218 -7.52 -20.54 -8.04
N GLY A 219 -7.35 -21.83 -8.33
CA GLY A 219 -7.50 -22.38 -9.68
C GLY A 219 -8.93 -22.23 -10.23
N ASP A 220 -9.92 -22.04 -9.35
CA ASP A 220 -11.33 -21.88 -9.68
C ASP A 220 -11.75 -20.41 -9.89
N LEU A 221 -10.82 -19.46 -9.74
CA LEU A 221 -11.09 -18.06 -10.07
C LEU A 221 -11.16 -17.91 -11.59
N THR A 222 -12.34 -17.56 -12.09
CA THR A 222 -12.54 -17.26 -13.51
C THR A 222 -11.81 -15.98 -13.91
N GLU A 223 -11.39 -15.89 -15.17
CA GLU A 223 -10.72 -14.69 -15.71
C GLU A 223 -11.56 -13.42 -15.49
N LEU A 224 -12.87 -13.50 -15.68
CA LEU A 224 -13.81 -12.40 -15.39
C LEU A 224 -13.68 -11.89 -13.95
N ARG A 225 -13.50 -12.79 -12.97
CA ARG A 225 -13.29 -12.38 -11.57
C ARG A 225 -11.93 -11.74 -11.38
N LEU A 226 -10.88 -12.24 -12.01
CA LEU A 226 -9.53 -11.64 -11.94
C LEU A 226 -9.54 -10.20 -12.50
N HIS A 227 -10.19 -9.98 -13.65
CA HIS A 227 -10.38 -8.64 -14.20
C HIS A 227 -11.19 -7.74 -13.26
N THR A 228 -12.25 -8.27 -12.64
CA THR A 228 -13.04 -7.51 -11.65
C THR A 228 -12.19 -7.13 -10.43
N ILE A 229 -11.40 -8.06 -9.90
CA ILE A 229 -10.50 -7.82 -8.75
C ILE A 229 -9.48 -6.74 -9.10
N LEU A 230 -8.85 -6.82 -10.28
CA LEU A 230 -7.87 -5.85 -10.74
C LEU A 230 -8.52 -4.48 -11.01
N GLY A 231 -9.70 -4.44 -11.62
CA GLY A 231 -10.46 -3.21 -11.86
C GLY A 231 -10.82 -2.49 -10.56
N ILE A 232 -11.26 -3.23 -9.52
CA ILE A 232 -11.51 -2.64 -8.20
C ILE A 232 -10.20 -2.14 -7.57
N ALA A 233 -9.08 -2.85 -7.75
CA ALA A 233 -7.77 -2.40 -7.26
C ALA A 233 -7.30 -1.11 -7.96
N ILE A 234 -7.53 -0.96 -9.27
CA ILE A 234 -7.30 0.26 -10.04
C ILE A 234 -8.16 1.41 -9.51
N LEU A 235 -9.47 1.19 -9.31
CA LEU A 235 -10.36 2.21 -8.74
C LEU A 235 -9.88 2.69 -7.37
N ARG A 236 -9.41 1.77 -6.51
CA ARG A 236 -8.79 2.13 -5.22
C ARG A 236 -7.56 3.02 -5.39
N TYR A 237 -6.71 2.72 -6.37
CA TYR A 237 -5.53 3.55 -6.65
C TYR A 237 -5.93 4.93 -7.21
N LEU A 238 -6.98 5.02 -8.02
CA LEU A 238 -7.51 6.30 -8.50
C LEU A 238 -8.09 7.15 -7.36
N VAL A 239 -8.82 6.54 -6.42
CA VAL A 239 -9.25 7.20 -5.17
C VAL A 239 -8.03 7.70 -4.39
N PHE A 240 -6.96 6.92 -4.38
CA PHE A 240 -5.73 7.29 -3.71
C PHE A 240 -5.04 8.51 -4.35
N ILE A 241 -4.97 8.57 -5.69
CA ILE A 241 -4.50 9.76 -6.43
C ILE A 241 -5.39 10.97 -6.11
N ALA A 242 -6.71 10.79 -6.12
CA ALA A 242 -7.64 11.87 -5.80
C ALA A 242 -7.45 12.39 -4.36
N GLN A 243 -7.24 11.50 -3.40
CA GLN A 243 -6.91 11.89 -2.02
C GLN A 243 -5.61 12.68 -1.94
N PHE A 244 -4.56 12.28 -2.66
CA PHE A 244 -3.31 13.03 -2.72
C PHE A 244 -3.49 14.40 -3.36
N HIS A 245 -4.23 14.48 -4.46
CA HIS A 245 -4.51 15.74 -5.13
C HIS A 245 -5.24 16.71 -4.20
N VAL A 246 -6.33 16.25 -3.57
CA VAL A 246 -7.10 17.03 -2.59
C VAL A 246 -6.23 17.45 -1.40
N ALA A 247 -5.35 16.57 -0.90
CA ALA A 247 -4.47 16.90 0.21
C ALA A 247 -3.44 17.97 -0.16
N LEU A 248 -2.85 17.91 -1.34
CA LEU A 248 -1.90 18.91 -1.82
C LEU A 248 -2.60 20.27 -1.99
N THR A 249 -3.79 20.28 -2.59
CA THR A 249 -4.64 21.49 -2.70
C THR A 249 -5.07 22.04 -1.35
N LEU A 250 -5.38 21.17 -0.40
CA LEU A 250 -5.72 21.59 0.96
C LEU A 250 -4.57 22.34 1.64
N PHE A 251 -3.31 22.01 1.34
CA PHE A 251 -2.14 22.62 1.96
C PHE A 251 -1.39 23.58 1.02
N GLY A 252 -2.15 24.27 0.16
CA GLY A 252 -1.67 25.42 -0.61
C GLY A 252 -0.96 25.10 -1.93
N ALA A 253 -0.81 23.83 -2.32
CA ALA A 253 -0.26 23.48 -3.62
C ALA A 253 -1.35 23.35 -4.69
N GLU A 254 -1.10 23.87 -5.88
CA GLU A 254 -2.03 23.74 -7.03
C GLU A 254 -1.42 22.85 -8.13
N PRO A 255 -1.11 21.56 -7.86
CA PRO A 255 -0.51 20.70 -8.86
C PRO A 255 -1.53 20.34 -9.94
N GLU A 256 -1.08 20.18 -11.18
CA GLU A 256 -1.92 19.55 -12.20
C GLU A 256 -2.22 18.08 -11.83
N LEU A 257 -3.35 17.57 -12.30
CA LEU A 257 -3.73 16.17 -12.05
C LEU A 257 -2.68 15.19 -12.62
N ILE A 258 -2.09 15.51 -13.77
CA ILE A 258 -1.02 14.72 -14.39
C ILE A 258 0.21 14.68 -13.49
N TRP A 259 0.61 15.83 -12.93
CA TRP A 259 1.70 15.91 -11.96
C TRP A 259 1.41 15.04 -10.73
N THR A 260 0.18 15.12 -10.20
CA THR A 260 -0.20 14.34 -9.01
C THR A 260 -0.21 12.84 -9.28
N ALA A 261 -0.72 12.42 -10.44
CA ALA A 261 -0.70 11.02 -10.86
C ALA A 261 0.73 10.49 -11.02
N ALA A 262 1.61 11.28 -11.64
CA ALA A 262 3.03 10.95 -11.79
C ALA A 262 3.73 10.86 -10.43
N PHE A 263 3.51 11.86 -9.57
CA PHE A 263 4.05 11.91 -8.22
C PHE A 263 3.63 10.70 -7.39
N CYS A 264 2.33 10.34 -7.38
CA CYS A 264 1.86 9.14 -6.70
C CYS A 264 2.54 7.88 -7.25
N GLY A 265 2.61 7.71 -8.57
CA GLY A 265 3.28 6.57 -9.19
C GLY A 265 4.73 6.40 -8.69
N VAL A 266 5.51 7.47 -8.76
CA VAL A 266 6.93 7.47 -8.37
C VAL A 266 7.10 7.34 -6.85
N LEU A 267 6.27 8.02 -6.04
CA LEU A 267 6.29 7.91 -4.58
C LEU A 267 6.05 6.46 -4.13
N TYR A 268 5.03 5.79 -4.70
CA TYR A 268 4.71 4.41 -4.33
C TYR A 268 5.68 3.39 -4.90
N LEU A 269 6.39 3.69 -5.99
CA LEU A 269 7.50 2.88 -6.45
C LEU A 269 8.56 2.76 -5.36
N PHE A 270 9.13 3.89 -4.94
CA PHE A 270 10.19 3.91 -3.93
C PHE A 270 9.70 3.45 -2.56
N SER A 271 8.47 3.81 -2.18
CA SER A 271 7.88 3.38 -0.91
C SER A 271 7.64 1.86 -0.84
N THR A 272 7.49 1.19 -1.99
CA THR A 272 7.33 -0.27 -2.05
C THR A 272 8.68 -1.00 -2.00
N LEU A 273 9.76 -0.35 -2.46
CA LEU A 273 11.11 -0.91 -2.45
C LEU A 273 11.76 -0.82 -1.06
N ILE A 274 11.41 0.21 -0.29
CA ILE A 274 11.98 0.42 1.06
C ILE A 274 11.21 -0.43 2.08
N PRO A 275 11.91 -1.31 2.84
CA PRO A 275 11.26 -2.11 3.86
C PRO A 275 10.69 -1.22 4.97
N SER A 276 9.40 -1.37 5.21
CA SER A 276 8.69 -0.59 6.22
C SER A 276 9.06 -1.00 7.65
N PRO A 277 9.49 -0.07 8.50
CA PRO A 277 9.34 -0.20 9.95
C PRO A 277 7.84 -0.12 10.34
N PHE A 278 7.54 -0.28 11.63
CA PHE A 278 6.18 -0.32 12.18
C PHE A 278 5.25 0.80 11.68
N MET A 279 3.93 0.60 11.83
CA MET A 279 2.88 1.60 11.55
C MET A 279 2.69 2.02 10.08
N GLY A 280 3.12 1.19 9.13
CA GLY A 280 2.76 1.36 7.72
C GLY A 280 3.52 2.48 7.01
N ASN A 281 4.85 2.43 7.07
CA ASN A 281 5.78 3.34 6.38
C ASN A 281 5.70 4.81 6.82
N LEU A 282 5.23 5.07 8.05
CA LEU A 282 5.33 6.43 8.60
C LEU A 282 6.81 6.83 8.67
N GLY A 283 7.12 8.05 8.26
CA GLY A 283 8.47 8.61 8.18
C GLY A 283 9.19 8.25 6.88
N THR A 284 9.18 6.97 6.47
CA THR A 284 9.87 6.56 5.23
C THR A 284 9.19 7.10 3.99
N ARG A 285 7.85 7.05 3.93
CA ARG A 285 7.10 7.60 2.80
C ARG A 285 7.24 9.12 2.72
N GLU A 286 7.16 9.81 3.86
CA GLU A 286 7.33 11.27 3.93
C GLU A 286 8.72 11.68 3.48
N ALA A 287 9.77 10.97 3.89
CA ALA A 287 11.14 11.22 3.45
C ALA A 287 11.30 11.07 1.92
N ILE A 288 10.72 10.03 1.32
CA ILE A 288 10.72 9.84 -0.13
C ILE A 288 9.95 10.96 -0.82
N ALA A 289 8.79 11.32 -0.27
CA ALA A 289 7.92 12.33 -0.83
C ALA A 289 8.63 13.70 -0.88
N VAL A 290 9.30 14.08 0.21
CA VAL A 290 10.19 15.25 0.30
C VAL A 290 11.30 15.17 -0.72
N PHE A 291 12.03 14.04 -0.76
CA PHE A 291 13.15 13.83 -1.67
C PHE A 291 12.75 14.07 -3.14
N LEU A 292 11.61 13.53 -3.57
CA LEU A 292 11.12 13.66 -4.94
C LEU A 292 10.78 15.11 -5.32
N VAL A 293 10.31 15.92 -4.37
CA VAL A 293 9.77 17.26 -4.64
C VAL A 293 10.72 18.41 -4.33
N ILE A 294 11.97 18.12 -3.95
CA ILE A 294 13.01 19.15 -3.72
C ILE A 294 13.04 20.23 -4.82
N PRO A 295 12.99 19.88 -6.13
CA PRO A 295 13.05 20.88 -7.21
C PRO A 295 11.83 21.81 -7.28
N PHE A 296 10.74 21.47 -6.59
CA PHE A 296 9.47 22.20 -6.63
C PHE A 296 9.24 23.09 -5.40
N GLY A 297 10.07 22.96 -4.34
CA GLY A 297 9.86 23.70 -3.10
C GLY A 297 8.56 23.32 -2.35
N LEU A 298 8.06 22.10 -2.55
CA LEU A 298 6.79 21.60 -1.99
C LEU A 298 6.98 20.67 -0.79
N GLU A 299 8.16 20.68 -0.15
CA GLU A 299 8.53 19.71 0.88
C GLU A 299 7.57 19.75 2.08
N GLU A 300 7.22 20.96 2.56
CA GLU A 300 6.30 21.15 3.69
C GLU A 300 4.89 20.66 3.38
N THR A 301 4.34 21.12 2.24
CA THR A 301 3.02 20.73 1.75
C THR A 301 2.92 19.23 1.60
N VAL A 302 3.93 18.58 1.03
CA VAL A 302 3.95 17.13 0.80
C VAL A 302 4.07 16.34 2.11
N ILE A 303 4.85 16.81 3.09
CA ILE A 303 4.90 16.22 4.43
C ILE A 303 3.51 16.23 5.06
N ILE A 304 2.87 17.40 5.15
CA ILE A 304 1.56 17.53 5.81
C ILE A 304 0.49 16.76 5.05
N ALA A 305 0.44 16.88 3.72
CA ALA A 305 -0.49 16.12 2.88
C ALA A 305 -0.33 14.60 3.09
N SER A 306 0.90 14.09 3.06
CA SER A 306 1.18 12.68 3.29
C SER A 306 0.75 12.22 4.69
N LEU A 307 1.05 13.00 5.73
CA LEU A 307 0.65 12.72 7.11
C LEU A 307 -0.87 12.66 7.28
N PHE A 308 -1.60 13.64 6.75
CA PHE A 308 -3.07 13.66 6.79
C PHE A 308 -3.68 12.45 6.07
N ILE A 309 -3.13 12.08 4.91
CA ILE A 309 -3.54 10.88 4.18
C ILE A 309 -3.29 9.63 5.02
N TRP A 310 -2.19 9.53 5.77
CA TRP A 310 -1.94 8.39 6.65
C TRP A 310 -2.88 8.35 7.85
N LEU A 311 -3.12 9.50 8.50
CA LEU A 311 -4.10 9.60 9.58
C LEU A 311 -5.47 9.10 9.11
N ILE A 312 -5.90 9.51 7.92
CA ILE A 312 -7.21 9.18 7.40
C ILE A 312 -7.27 7.75 6.83
N ASN A 313 -6.23 7.27 6.14
CA ASN A 313 -6.26 5.96 5.48
C ASN A 313 -5.73 4.80 6.34
N VAL A 314 -5.04 5.08 7.45
CA VAL A 314 -4.43 4.08 8.32
C VAL A 314 -4.95 4.19 9.75
N VAL A 315 -4.93 5.37 10.36
CA VAL A 315 -5.31 5.55 11.78
C VAL A 315 -6.82 5.49 11.97
N LEU A 316 -7.58 6.34 11.28
CA LEU A 316 -9.05 6.35 11.33
C LEU A 316 -9.69 4.95 11.14
N PRO A 317 -9.36 4.17 10.09
CA PRO A 317 -9.89 2.82 9.93
C PRO A 317 -9.42 1.85 11.03
N SER A 318 -8.23 2.05 11.60
CA SER A 318 -7.75 1.25 12.74
C SER A 318 -8.56 1.55 13.99
N ILE A 319 -8.89 2.82 14.27
CA ILE A 319 -9.76 3.20 15.39
C ILE A 319 -11.15 2.59 15.22
N ILE A 320 -11.74 2.73 14.03
CA ILE A 320 -13.04 2.13 13.70
C ILE A 320 -12.99 0.61 13.93
N GLY A 321 -11.94 -0.06 13.44
CA GLY A 321 -11.73 -1.49 13.63
C GLY A 321 -11.53 -1.90 15.09
N GLY A 322 -10.84 -1.09 15.89
CA GLY A 322 -10.64 -1.31 17.31
C GLY A 322 -11.96 -1.24 18.08
N ILE A 323 -12.79 -0.22 17.82
CA ILE A 323 -14.13 -0.10 18.40
C ILE A 323 -15.00 -1.30 18.01
N ILE A 324 -14.91 -1.74 16.75
CA ILE A 324 -15.62 -2.93 16.26
C ILE A 324 -15.19 -4.17 17.07
N LEU A 325 -13.89 -4.38 17.25
CA LEU A 325 -13.34 -5.52 18.01
C LEU A 325 -13.74 -5.51 19.49
N LEU A 326 -13.81 -4.33 20.13
CA LEU A 326 -14.20 -4.21 21.54
C LEU A 326 -15.68 -4.52 21.78
N LYS A 327 -16.55 -4.29 20.79
CA LYS A 327 -18.01 -4.50 20.91
C LYS A 327 -18.46 -5.95 20.69
N LYS A 328 -17.53 -6.90 20.68
CA LYS A 328 -17.77 -8.30 20.30
C LYS A 328 -17.43 -9.25 21.43
#